data_AF-A0AAJ6YIX6-F1
#
_entry.id   AF-A0AAJ6YIX6-F1
#
_cell.length_a   1.000
_cell.length_b   1.000
_cell.length_c   1.000
_cell.angle_alpha   90.00
_cell.angle_beta   90.00
_cell.angle_gamma   90.00
#
_symmetry.space_group_name_H-M   'P 1'
#
loop_
_entity.id
_entity.type
_entity.pdbx_description
1 polymer ?
#
loop_
_entity_poly.entity_id
_entity_poly.type
_entity_poly.pdbx_seq_one_letter_code
_entity_poly.pdbx_strand_id
1 'polypeptide(L)'
;NLKESINLEEEIHSIVERHSNLLDLAEILNNTISEMILLDLLLNCGLNLAVGMQILIAMKLGQNITRFILCFTVLMLQVFLLNYAGETLTTHTEAIRDCLCTINWYEFPPKIQKDIYFMIMRAHKPIYRLAGRFYVLNYENFTNIVKTCFSIFNIFRLMFEV
;
A
#
# COMPACT_ATOMS: atom_id res chain seq x y z
N ASN A 1 34.78 23.28 -18.89
CA ASN A 1 35.21 22.40 -17.78
C ASN A 1 34.87 20.94 -18.07
N LEU A 2 35.75 20.23 -18.79
CA LEU A 2 35.53 18.82 -19.18
C LEU A 2 35.43 17.87 -17.96
N LYS A 3 36.09 18.23 -16.87
CA LYS A 3 36.09 17.50 -15.60
C LYS A 3 34.74 17.60 -14.86
N GLU A 4 34.04 18.72 -15.06
CA GLU A 4 32.74 19.01 -14.44
C GLU A 4 31.61 18.30 -15.19
N SER A 5 31.70 18.20 -16.52
CA SER A 5 30.79 17.38 -17.33
C SER A 5 30.94 15.87 -17.11
N ILE A 6 32.16 15.36 -16.91
CA ILE A 6 32.40 13.93 -16.60
C ILE A 6 31.84 13.58 -15.22
N ASN A 7 32.03 14.44 -14.23
CA ASN A 7 31.52 14.22 -12.87
C ASN A 7 29.98 14.20 -12.83
N LEU A 8 29.34 15.04 -13.66
CA LEU A 8 27.88 15.10 -13.79
C LEU A 8 27.30 13.83 -14.45
N GLU A 9 27.98 13.30 -15.47
CA GLU A 9 27.57 12.05 -16.12
C GLU A 9 27.66 10.84 -15.17
N GLU A 10 28.73 10.75 -14.38
CA GLU A 10 28.89 9.69 -13.36
C GLU A 10 27.82 9.81 -12.26
N GLU A 11 27.52 11.02 -11.81
CA GLU A 11 26.53 11.27 -10.75
C GLU A 11 25.10 10.91 -11.20
N ILE A 12 24.72 11.30 -12.43
CA ILE A 12 23.44 10.94 -13.05
C ILE A 12 23.35 9.42 -13.26
N HIS A 13 24.42 8.79 -13.76
CA HIS A 13 24.42 7.34 -13.96
C HIS A 13 24.21 6.60 -12.64
N SER A 14 24.87 7.03 -11.55
CA SER A 14 24.68 6.46 -10.20
C SER A 14 23.23 6.61 -9.71
N ILE A 15 22.59 7.76 -9.97
CA ILE A 15 21.20 8.02 -9.57
C ILE A 15 20.24 7.11 -10.33
N VAL A 16 20.46 6.94 -11.64
CA VAL A 16 19.60 6.10 -12.49
C VAL A 16 19.76 4.63 -12.12
N GLU A 17 20.99 4.15 -11.92
CA GLU A 17 21.26 2.78 -11.48
C GLU A 17 20.61 2.50 -10.11
N ARG A 18 20.77 3.42 -9.16
CA ARG A 18 20.19 3.29 -7.82
C ARG A 18 18.66 3.27 -7.86
N HIS A 19 18.04 4.10 -8.69
CA HIS A 19 16.59 4.11 -8.82
C HIS A 19 16.06 2.88 -9.56
N SER A 20 16.76 2.37 -10.58
CA SER A 20 16.42 1.09 -11.22
C SER A 20 16.46 -0.06 -10.21
N ASN A 21 17.51 -0.13 -9.39
CA ASN A 21 17.63 -1.14 -8.35
C ASN A 21 16.51 -1.02 -7.29
N LEU A 22 16.13 0.20 -6.92
CA LEU A 22 15.01 0.43 -5.99
C LEU A 22 13.66 0.03 -6.57
N LEU A 23 13.44 0.28 -7.87
CA LEU A 23 12.21 -0.17 -8.56
C LEU A 23 12.17 -1.70 -8.66
N ASP A 24 13.27 -2.35 -9.00
CA ASP A 24 13.37 -3.82 -9.06
C ASP A 24 13.12 -4.44 -7.68
N LEU A 25 13.71 -3.86 -6.63
CA LEU A 25 13.44 -4.25 -5.24
C LEU A 25 11.97 -4.03 -4.87
N ALA A 26 11.38 -2.90 -5.25
CA ALA A 26 9.98 -2.62 -4.99
C ALA A 26 9.04 -3.59 -5.72
N GLU A 27 9.35 -4.00 -6.96
CA GLU A 27 8.55 -4.98 -7.71
C GLU A 27 8.64 -6.39 -7.11
N ILE A 28 9.84 -6.82 -6.70
CA ILE A 28 10.04 -8.11 -6.01
C ILE A 28 9.32 -8.10 -4.66
N LEU A 29 9.48 -7.01 -3.90
CA LEU A 29 8.84 -6.82 -2.60
C LEU A 29 7.32 -6.82 -2.77
N ASN A 30 6.79 -6.08 -3.74
CA ASN A 30 5.36 -6.03 -4.01
C ASN A 30 4.81 -7.40 -4.38
N ASN A 31 5.46 -8.14 -5.28
CA ASN A 31 5.00 -9.48 -5.66
C ASN A 31 5.02 -10.47 -4.49
N THR A 32 6.04 -10.41 -3.64
CA THR A 32 6.17 -11.33 -2.49
C THR A 32 5.20 -10.98 -1.36
N ILE A 33 5.06 -9.68 -1.07
CA ILE A 33 4.22 -9.19 0.04
C ILE A 33 2.74 -9.14 -0.36
N SER A 34 2.43 -9.02 -1.65
CA SER A 34 1.06 -8.98 -2.17
C SER A 34 0.19 -10.13 -1.67
N GLU A 35 0.69 -11.36 -1.73
CA GLU A 35 -0.03 -12.56 -1.26
C GLU A 35 -0.14 -12.57 0.27
N MET A 36 0.94 -12.18 0.98
CA MET A 36 0.95 -12.08 2.44
C MET A 36 -0.06 -11.04 2.96
N ILE A 37 -0.18 -9.89 2.31
CA ILE A 37 -1.14 -8.85 2.67
C ILE A 37 -2.57 -9.33 2.49
N LEU A 38 -2.85 -10.08 1.41
CA LEU A 38 -4.20 -10.61 1.19
C LEU A 38 -4.58 -11.56 2.33
N LEU A 39 -3.67 -12.45 2.72
CA LEU A 39 -3.87 -13.35 3.86
C LEU A 39 -4.07 -12.56 5.16
N ASP A 40 -3.23 -11.56 5.41
CA ASP A 40 -3.34 -10.70 6.60
C ASP A 40 -4.68 -9.96 6.65
N LEU A 41 -5.16 -9.40 5.53
CA LEU A 41 -6.46 -8.73 5.46
C LEU A 41 -7.63 -9.67 5.75
N LEU A 42 -7.61 -10.89 5.20
CA LEU A 42 -8.65 -11.89 5.46
C LEU A 42 -8.68 -12.32 6.93
N LEU A 43 -7.51 -12.59 7.51
CA LEU A 43 -7.37 -12.95 8.92
C LEU A 43 -7.83 -11.81 9.84
N ASN A 44 -7.41 -10.57 9.56
CA ASN A 44 -7.82 -9.41 10.33
C ASN A 44 -9.32 -9.13 10.22
N CYS A 45 -9.94 -9.30 9.05
CA CYS A 45 -11.40 -9.17 8.91
C CYS A 45 -12.13 -10.23 9.75
N GLY A 46 -11.69 -11.49 9.69
CA GLY A 46 -12.27 -12.57 10.48
C GLY A 46 -12.15 -12.33 11.99
N LEU A 47 -10.97 -11.91 12.45
CA LEU A 47 -10.73 -11.57 13.86
C LEU A 47 -11.58 -10.39 14.32
N ASN A 48 -11.67 -9.31 13.53
CA ASN A 48 -12.52 -8.16 13.85
C ASN A 48 -14.00 -8.54 13.99
N LEU A 49 -14.51 -9.41 13.11
CA LEU A 49 -15.88 -9.90 13.21
C LEU A 49 -16.08 -10.74 14.48
N ALA A 50 -15.15 -11.66 14.78
CA ALA A 50 -15.23 -12.51 15.97
C ALA A 50 -15.19 -11.69 17.27
N VAL A 51 -14.30 -10.69 17.36
CA VAL A 51 -14.23 -9.76 18.51
C VAL A 51 -15.51 -8.91 18.59
N GLY A 52 -16.02 -8.41 17.47
CA GLY A 52 -17.29 -7.69 17.41
C GLY A 52 -18.46 -8.51 17.98
N MET A 53 -18.52 -9.80 17.66
CA MET A 53 -19.50 -10.73 18.23
C MET A 53 -19.32 -10.92 19.74
N GLN A 54 -18.09 -11.04 20.24
CA GLN A 54 -17.81 -11.13 21.67
C GLN A 54 -18.25 -9.87 22.42
N ILE A 55 -18.09 -8.68 21.84
CA ILE A 55 -18.59 -7.42 22.40
C ILE A 55 -20.12 -7.48 22.55
N LEU A 56 -20.84 -7.90 21.51
CA LEU A 56 -22.31 -7.99 21.54
C LEU A 56 -22.81 -8.97 22.63
N ILE A 57 -22.18 -10.14 22.74
CA ILE A 57 -22.53 -11.14 23.76
C ILE A 57 -22.23 -10.60 25.17
N ALA A 58 -21.05 -10.03 25.38
CA ALA A 58 -20.65 -9.49 26.68
C ALA A 58 -21.56 -8.32 27.12
N MET A 59 -22.00 -7.47 26.18
CA MET A 59 -23.01 -6.44 26.46
C MET A 59 -24.33 -7.03 26.95
N LYS A 60 -24.83 -8.10 26.32
CA LYS A 60 -26.07 -8.77 26.73
C LYS A 60 -25.96 -9.43 28.11
N LEU A 61 -24.81 -10.02 28.42
CA LEU A 61 -24.55 -10.65 29.72
C LEU A 61 -24.17 -9.65 30.83
N GLY A 62 -24.07 -8.35 30.52
CA GLY A 62 -23.62 -7.33 31.48
C GLY A 62 -22.16 -7.49 31.92
N GLN A 63 -21.34 -8.18 31.12
CA GLN A 63 -19.93 -8.40 31.40
C GLN A 63 -19.07 -7.20 31.00
N ASN A 64 -17.87 -7.11 31.57
CA ASN A 64 -16.94 -6.04 31.24
C ASN A 64 -16.42 -6.16 29.80
N ILE A 65 -16.73 -5.15 28.97
CA ILE A 65 -16.40 -5.12 27.54
C ILE A 65 -15.07 -4.42 27.22
N THR A 66 -14.42 -3.79 28.20
CA THR A 66 -13.22 -2.95 27.97
C THR A 66 -12.11 -3.69 27.22
N ARG A 67 -11.88 -4.97 27.56
CA ARG A 67 -10.83 -5.79 26.91
C ARG A 67 -11.13 -6.03 25.43
N PHE A 68 -12.38 -6.29 25.09
CA PHE A 68 -12.79 -6.55 23.71
C PHE A 68 -12.76 -5.28 22.87
N ILE A 69 -13.17 -4.14 23.44
CA ILE A 69 -13.04 -2.83 22.77
C ILE A 69 -11.57 -2.51 22.48
N LEU A 70 -10.69 -2.69 23.47
CA LEU A 70 -9.25 -2.47 23.29
C LEU A 70 -8.71 -3.36 22.15
N CYS A 71 -9.04 -4.65 22.16
CA CYS A 71 -8.62 -5.59 21.13
C CYS A 71 -9.11 -5.16 19.73
N PHE A 72 -10.39 -4.79 19.61
CA PHE A 72 -10.97 -4.31 18.35
C PHE A 72 -10.25 -3.06 17.83
N THR A 73 -9.96 -2.09 18.70
CA THR A 73 -9.23 -0.88 18.30
C THR A 73 -7.82 -1.16 17.78
N VAL A 74 -7.11 -2.11 18.40
CA VAL A 74 -5.76 -2.50 17.96
C VAL A 74 -5.80 -3.18 16.59
N LEU A 75 -6.74 -4.10 16.38
CA LEU A 75 -6.90 -4.78 15.08
C LEU A 75 -7.27 -3.79 13.97
N MET A 76 -8.17 -2.83 14.25
CA MET A 76 -8.51 -1.77 13.30
C MET A 76 -7.31 -0.87 12.98
N LEU A 77 -6.50 -0.53 13.98
CA LEU A 77 -5.28 0.27 13.78
C LEU A 77 -4.27 -0.47 12.90
N GLN A 78 -4.10 -1.78 13.07
CA GLN A 78 -3.21 -2.60 12.24
C GLN A 78 -3.61 -2.54 10.75
N VAL A 79 -4.89 -2.74 10.45
CA VAL A 79 -5.41 -2.66 9.07
C VAL A 79 -5.25 -1.25 8.51
N PHE A 80 -5.49 -0.22 9.32
CA PHE A 80 -5.30 1.17 8.91
C PHE A 80 -3.85 1.49 8.56
N LEU A 81 -2.90 1.11 9.41
CA LEU A 81 -1.47 1.33 9.17
C LEU A 81 -0.98 0.63 7.91
N LEU A 82 -1.47 -0.58 7.63
CA LEU A 82 -1.12 -1.31 6.42
C LEU A 82 -1.61 -0.60 5.16
N ASN A 83 -2.85 -0.10 5.16
CA ASN A 83 -3.40 0.66 4.05
C ASN A 83 -2.68 2.01 3.88
N TYR A 84 -2.33 2.69 4.98
CA TYR A 84 -1.55 3.93 4.94
C TYR A 84 -0.16 3.73 4.33
N ALA A 85 0.56 2.68 4.75
CA ALA A 85 1.84 2.32 4.15
C ALA A 85 1.70 1.92 2.67
N GLY A 86 0.56 1.31 2.30
CA GLY A 86 0.15 1.00 0.93
C GLY A 86 0.07 2.23 0.04
N GLU A 87 -0.75 3.19 0.47
CA GLU A 87 -0.99 4.46 -0.21
C GLU A 87 0.30 5.26 -0.35
N THR A 88 1.05 5.41 0.74
CA THR A 88 2.28 6.21 0.79
C THR A 88 3.32 5.71 -0.22
N LEU A 89 3.53 4.40 -0.32
CA LEU A 89 4.45 3.86 -1.32
C LEU A 89 3.96 4.16 -2.75
N THR A 90 2.66 4.03 -3.00
CA THR A 90 2.06 4.27 -4.31
C THR A 90 2.24 5.74 -4.71
N THR A 91 1.90 6.67 -3.83
CA THR A 91 2.05 8.12 -4.07
C THR A 91 3.49 8.52 -4.33
N HIS A 92 4.46 8.01 -3.56
CA HIS A 92 5.87 8.31 -3.78
C HIS A 92 6.37 7.77 -5.13
N THR A 93 5.90 6.59 -5.54
CA THR A 93 6.28 6.00 -6.83
C THR A 93 5.70 6.83 -8.00
N GLU A 94 4.46 7.28 -7.88
CA GLU A 94 3.82 8.16 -8.88
C GLU A 94 4.52 9.52 -8.97
N ALA A 95 4.90 10.11 -7.83
CA ALA A 95 5.64 11.37 -7.82
C ALA A 95 6.98 11.25 -8.56
N ILE A 96 7.69 10.12 -8.40
CA ILE A 96 8.96 9.91 -9.12
C ILE A 96 8.70 9.73 -10.63
N ARG A 97 7.64 9.01 -11.01
CA ARG A 97 7.23 8.90 -12.42
C ARG A 97 6.99 10.28 -13.03
N ASP A 98 6.25 11.13 -12.34
CA ASP A 98 5.89 12.47 -12.85
C ASP A 98 7.12 13.39 -12.95
N CYS A 99 8.06 13.30 -12.01
CA CYS A 99 9.36 13.97 -12.10
C CYS A 99 10.20 13.49 -13.30
N LEU A 100 10.21 12.18 -13.57
CA LEU A 100 10.95 11.62 -14.72
C LEU A 100 10.36 12.06 -16.06
N CYS A 101 9.04 12.19 -16.14
CA CYS A 101 8.35 12.66 -17.35
C CYS A 101 8.55 14.17 -17.62
N THR A 102 8.89 14.96 -16.60
CA THR A 102 9.05 16.42 -16.71
C THR A 102 10.49 16.87 -16.95
N ILE A 103 11.48 15.98 -16.76
CA ILE A 103 12.88 16.25 -17.10
C ILE A 103 13.03 16.36 -18.62
N ASN A 104 13.82 17.34 -19.10
CA ASN A 104 14.22 17.47 -20.51
C ASN A 104 15.23 16.37 -20.90
N TRP A 105 14.82 15.11 -20.82
CA TRP A 105 15.66 13.93 -21.01
C TRP A 105 16.34 13.87 -22.39
N TYR A 106 15.79 14.59 -23.37
CA TYR A 106 16.32 14.72 -24.73
C TYR A 106 17.53 15.66 -24.86
N GLU A 107 17.84 16.48 -23.83
CA GLU A 107 19.02 17.35 -23.81
C GLU A 107 20.27 16.62 -23.28
N PHE A 108 20.12 15.39 -22.78
CA PHE A 108 21.20 14.60 -22.22
C PHE A 108 21.95 13.78 -23.28
N PRO A 109 23.19 13.34 -22.99
CA PRO A 109 23.94 12.44 -23.84
C PRO A 109 23.16 11.15 -24.18
N PRO A 110 23.38 10.54 -25.37
CA PRO A 110 22.58 9.40 -25.85
C PRO A 110 22.55 8.18 -24.92
N LYS A 111 23.61 7.97 -24.11
CA LYS A 111 23.64 6.91 -23.09
C LYS A 111 22.64 7.16 -21.98
N ILE A 112 22.65 8.38 -21.41
CA ILE A 112 21.76 8.80 -20.33
C ILE A 112 20.31 8.87 -20.82
N GLN A 113 20.11 9.34 -22.06
CA GLN A 113 18.78 9.39 -22.69
C GLN A 113 18.12 8.00 -22.74
N LYS A 114 18.89 6.96 -23.07
CA LYS A 114 18.42 5.57 -23.12
C LYS A 114 18.06 5.05 -21.74
N ASP A 115 18.89 5.34 -20.74
CA ASP A 115 18.65 4.90 -19.36
C ASP A 115 17.40 5.57 -18.75
N ILE A 116 17.23 6.88 -18.96
CA ILE A 116 16.01 7.61 -18.55
C ILE A 116 14.77 7.07 -19.27
N TYR A 117 14.88 6.76 -20.56
CA TYR A 117 13.75 6.19 -21.32
C TYR A 117 13.30 4.83 -20.75
N PHE A 118 14.24 3.94 -20.40
CA PHE A 118 13.92 2.68 -19.72
C PHE A 118 13.27 2.90 -18.36
N MET A 119 13.74 3.90 -17.62
CA MET A 119 13.20 4.30 -16.32
C MET A 119 11.75 4.81 -16.44
N ILE A 120 11.47 5.65 -17.44
CA ILE A 120 10.11 6.14 -17.76
C ILE A 120 9.21 4.96 -18.15
N MET A 121 9.65 4.05 -19.02
CA MET A 121 8.86 2.85 -19.38
C MET A 121 8.56 1.98 -18.16
N ARG A 122 9.51 1.81 -17.23
CA ARG A 122 9.32 1.05 -16.00
C ARG A 122 8.41 1.76 -15.01
N ALA A 123 8.55 3.08 -14.83
CA ALA A 123 7.73 3.90 -13.94
C ALA A 123 6.28 4.07 -14.44
N HIS A 124 6.06 3.97 -15.76
CA HIS A 124 4.73 3.95 -16.35
C HIS A 124 3.96 2.66 -16.08
N LYS A 125 4.63 1.58 -15.68
CA LYS A 125 3.97 0.37 -15.20
C LYS A 125 3.46 0.70 -13.79
N PRO A 126 2.15 0.85 -13.59
CA PRO A 126 1.65 1.26 -12.30
C PRO A 126 2.02 0.20 -11.28
N ILE A 127 2.81 0.58 -10.28
CA ILE A 127 2.99 -0.21 -9.08
C ILE A 127 1.70 -0.05 -8.26
N TYR A 128 0.59 -0.53 -8.80
CA TYR A 128 -0.57 -0.78 -7.97
C TYR A 128 -0.13 -1.84 -6.98
N ARG A 129 -0.14 -1.51 -5.69
CA ARG A 129 -0.09 -2.51 -4.62
C ARG A 129 -1.40 -3.29 -4.65
N LEU A 130 -1.49 -4.17 -5.64
CA LEU A 130 -2.49 -5.22 -5.69
C LEU A 130 -2.12 -6.23 -4.61
N ALA A 131 -2.82 -6.26 -3.49
CA ALA A 131 -2.85 -7.42 -2.62
C ALA A 131 -3.46 -8.61 -3.39
N GLY A 132 -2.67 -9.67 -3.52
CA GLY A 132 -2.93 -10.90 -4.27
C GLY A 132 -3.43 -10.76 -5.71
N ARG A 133 -3.18 -9.65 -6.43
CA ARG A 133 -3.78 -9.34 -7.76
C ARG A 133 -5.31 -9.14 -7.78
N PHE A 134 -5.97 -9.16 -6.62
CA PHE A 134 -7.43 -9.01 -6.52
C PHE A 134 -7.87 -7.71 -5.84
N TYR A 135 -7.02 -7.11 -4.99
CA TYR A 135 -7.42 -5.99 -4.15
C TYR A 135 -6.39 -4.87 -4.18
N VAL A 136 -6.77 -3.67 -4.60
CA VAL A 136 -5.87 -2.50 -4.61
C VAL A 136 -5.89 -1.87 -3.22
N LEU A 137 -4.73 -1.79 -2.57
CA LEU A 137 -4.58 -1.04 -1.31
C LEU A 137 -4.70 0.45 -1.60
N ASN A 138 -5.89 1.01 -1.37
CA ASN A 138 -6.10 2.46 -1.38
C ASN A 138 -7.09 2.86 -0.27
N TYR A 139 -7.08 4.14 0.08
CA TYR A 139 -7.98 4.67 1.12
C TYR A 139 -9.48 4.44 0.82
N GLU A 140 -9.84 4.48 -0.46
CA GLU A 140 -11.22 4.27 -0.93
C GLU A 140 -11.71 2.84 -0.65
N ASN A 141 -10.90 1.84 -1.00
CA ASN A 141 -11.20 0.44 -0.80
C ASN A 141 -11.18 0.06 0.68
N PHE A 142 -10.27 0.65 1.48
CA PHE A 142 -10.31 0.52 2.94
C PHE A 142 -11.66 1.00 3.50
N THR A 143 -12.08 2.20 3.09
CA THR A 143 -13.37 2.77 3.51
C THR A 143 -14.53 1.88 3.10
N ASN A 144 -14.49 1.27 1.91
CA ASN A 144 -15.51 0.35 1.43
C ASN A 144 -15.54 -0.97 2.21
N ILE A 145 -14.38 -1.52 2.61
CA ILE A 145 -14.32 -2.68 3.51
C ILE A 145 -14.97 -2.33 4.85
N VAL A 146 -14.55 -1.23 5.48
CA VAL A 146 -15.07 -0.83 6.79
C VAL A 146 -16.58 -0.63 6.76
N LYS A 147 -17.10 0.03 5.70
CA LYS A 147 -18.55 0.19 5.49
C LYS A 147 -19.27 -1.16 5.38
N THR A 148 -18.72 -2.08 4.59
CA THR A 148 -19.30 -3.42 4.41
C THR A 148 -19.29 -4.20 5.71
N CYS A 149 -18.16 -4.21 6.44
CA CYS A 149 -18.06 -4.84 7.76
C CYS A 149 -19.06 -4.26 8.76
N PHE A 150 -19.23 -2.93 8.81
CA PHE A 150 -20.20 -2.27 9.68
C PHE A 150 -21.65 -2.62 9.31
N SER A 151 -21.93 -2.74 8.02
CA SER A 151 -23.24 -3.15 7.52
C SER A 151 -23.56 -4.60 7.93
N ILE A 152 -22.61 -5.52 7.76
CA ILE A 152 -22.71 -6.91 8.21
C ILE A 152 -22.90 -6.97 9.73
N PHE A 153 -22.11 -6.21 10.49
CA PHE A 153 -22.23 -6.13 11.95
C PHE A 153 -23.62 -5.66 12.40
N ASN A 154 -24.18 -4.63 11.76
CA ASN A 154 -25.53 -4.16 12.05
C ASN A 154 -26.60 -5.21 11.74
N ILE A 155 -26.46 -5.94 10.62
CA ILE A 155 -27.37 -7.04 10.29
C ILE A 155 -27.32 -8.12 11.39
N PHE A 156 -26.12 -8.53 11.81
CA PHE A 156 -25.96 -9.49 12.91
C PHE A 156 -26.59 -8.95 14.20
N ARG A 157 -26.30 -7.71 14.58
CA ARG A 157 -26.88 -7.09 15.76
C ARG A 157 -28.41 -7.13 15.75
N LEU A 158 -29.03 -6.75 14.63
CA LEU A 158 -30.48 -6.78 14.46
C LEU A 158 -31.04 -8.21 14.56
N MET A 159 -30.39 -9.19 13.94
CA MET A 159 -30.78 -10.60 14.06
C MET A 159 -30.68 -11.13 15.50
N PHE A 160 -29.72 -10.64 16.29
CA PHE A 160 -29.62 -11.01 17.70
C PHE A 160 -30.61 -10.25 18.59
N GLU A 161 -31.10 -9.08 18.21
CA GLU A 161 -32.10 -8.31 18.96
C GLU A 161 -33.54 -8.84 18.77
N VAL A 162 -33.81 -9.59 17.69
CA VAL A 162 -35.05 -10.36 17.45
C VAL A 162 -35.02 -11.70 18.19
#